data_AF-A0A0A9D2K0-F1
#
_entry.id   AF-A0A0A9D2K0-F1
#
_cell.length_a   1.000
_cell.length_b   1.000
_cell.length_c   1.000
_cell.angle_alpha   90.00
_cell.angle_beta   90.00
_cell.angle_gamma   90.00
#
_symmetry.space_group_name_H-M   'P 1'
#
loop_
_entity.id
_entity.type
_entity.pdbx_description
1 polymer ?
#
loop_
_entity_poly.entity_id
_entity_poly.type
_entity_poly.pdbx_seq_one_letter_code
_entity_poly.pdbx_strand_id
1 'polypeptide(L)'
;MAAIDYSVCAQSEVFATTQGGNFPHFLMGHRRYLYGGHSKTIKPDKRRLAVLFDNPRIGWKSLKRHLLNMRSHSDAKGIEMKRPNESIYTFPCPDCMCRLNRTEHSKPRHNR
;
A
#
# COMPACT_ATOMS: atom_id res chain seq x y z
N MET A 1 2.33 9.00 -20.92
CA MET A 1 1.39 8.01 -20.35
C MET A 1 1.61 7.82 -18.86
N ALA A 2 2.84 7.49 -18.41
CA ALA A 2 3.16 7.23 -16.99
C ALA A 2 2.71 8.30 -15.95
N ALA A 3 2.63 9.59 -16.31
CA ALA A 3 2.20 10.65 -15.39
C ALA A 3 0.73 10.54 -14.96
N ILE A 4 -0.15 10.11 -15.87
CA ILE A 4 -1.58 9.91 -15.58
C ILE A 4 -1.72 8.66 -14.72
N ASP A 5 -1.09 7.55 -15.12
CA ASP A 5 -1.08 6.30 -14.35
C ASP A 5 -0.59 6.54 -12.92
N TYR A 6 0.48 7.33 -12.77
CA TYR A 6 1.03 7.70 -11.47
C TYR A 6 0.03 8.50 -10.63
N SER A 7 -0.55 9.56 -11.19
CA SER A 7 -1.47 10.44 -10.46
C SER A 7 -2.71 9.69 -9.97
N VAL A 8 -3.32 8.90 -10.84
CA VAL A 8 -4.48 8.06 -10.50
C VAL A 8 -4.12 7.05 -9.42
N CYS A 9 -3.00 6.35 -9.56
CA CYS A 9 -2.59 5.36 -8.56
C CYS A 9 -2.11 5.99 -7.25
N ALA A 10 -1.66 7.25 -7.25
CA ALA A 10 -1.24 7.95 -6.03
C ALA A 10 -2.44 8.33 -5.17
N GLN A 11 -3.53 8.75 -5.81
CA GLN A 11 -4.76 9.20 -5.15
C GLN A 11 -5.75 8.06 -4.86
N SER A 12 -5.52 6.85 -5.39
CA SER A 12 -6.43 5.74 -5.17
C SER A 12 -6.45 5.28 -3.70
N GLU A 13 -7.60 4.79 -3.23
CA GLU A 13 -7.70 4.25 -1.87
C GLU A 13 -6.82 3.00 -1.69
N VAL A 14 -6.71 2.19 -2.74
CA VAL A 14 -5.93 0.96 -2.77
C VAL A 14 -5.09 0.93 -4.05
N PHE A 15 -3.82 0.54 -3.92
CA PHE A 15 -2.93 0.34 -5.06
C PHE A 15 -2.58 -1.14 -5.19
N ALA A 16 -2.78 -1.75 -6.36
CA ALA A 16 -2.37 -3.12 -6.63
C ALA A 16 -1.22 -3.14 -7.64
N THR A 17 -0.13 -3.86 -7.33
CA THR A 17 1.05 -3.93 -8.19
C THR A 17 1.42 -5.37 -8.55
N THR A 18 1.62 -5.63 -9.84
CA THR A 18 1.94 -6.97 -10.36
C THR A 18 3.42 -7.14 -10.71
N GLN A 19 4.19 -6.06 -10.82
CA GLN A 19 5.60 -6.09 -11.19
C GLN A 19 6.42 -5.25 -10.23
N GLY A 20 7.71 -5.57 -10.10
CA GLY A 20 8.66 -4.70 -9.42
C GLY A 20 9.12 -3.57 -10.34
N GLY A 21 10.07 -2.77 -9.85
CA GLY A 21 10.71 -1.72 -10.63
C GLY A 21 10.41 -0.32 -10.10
N ASN A 22 10.84 0.67 -10.86
CA ASN A 22 10.88 2.06 -10.39
C ASN A 22 9.48 2.65 -10.12
N PHE A 23 8.52 2.41 -11.02
CA PHE A 23 7.16 2.95 -10.87
C PHE A 23 6.49 2.56 -9.54
N PRO A 24 6.31 1.26 -9.21
CA PRO A 24 5.70 0.87 -7.95
C PRO A 24 6.57 1.28 -6.75
N HIS A 25 7.90 1.30 -6.86
CA HIS A 25 8.78 1.75 -5.78
C HIS A 25 8.52 3.21 -5.38
N PHE A 26 8.53 4.13 -6.36
CA PHE A 26 8.29 5.56 -6.11
C PHE A 26 6.85 5.82 -5.70
N LEU A 27 5.89 5.13 -6.31
CA LEU A 27 4.48 5.29 -6.00
C LEU A 27 4.14 4.83 -4.58
N MET A 28 4.67 3.67 -4.14
CA MET A 28 4.48 3.20 -2.76
C MET A 28 5.05 4.17 -1.74
N GLY A 29 6.26 4.70 -1.98
CA GLY A 29 6.87 5.68 -1.07
C GLY A 29 6.08 7.00 -1.02
N HIS A 30 5.64 7.50 -2.17
CA HIS A 30 4.83 8.71 -2.22
C HIS A 30 3.47 8.52 -1.50
N ARG A 31 2.79 7.40 -1.73
CA ARG A 31 1.55 7.07 -1.00
C ARG A 31 1.80 7.01 0.50
N ARG A 32 2.86 6.33 0.94
CA ARG A 32 3.23 6.29 2.37
C ARG A 32 3.48 7.70 2.91
N TYR A 33 4.23 8.53 2.19
CA TYR A 33 4.50 9.91 2.56
C TYR A 33 3.21 10.73 2.78
N LEU A 34 2.24 10.62 1.87
CA LEU A 34 0.96 11.35 1.96
C LEU A 34 0.05 10.82 3.08
N TYR A 35 0.03 9.50 3.29
CA TYR A 35 -0.92 8.82 4.18
C TYR A 35 -0.31 8.40 5.53
N GLY A 36 0.69 9.15 6.03
CA GLY A 36 1.23 8.96 7.38
C GLY A 36 1.90 7.60 7.59
N GLY A 37 2.53 7.06 6.55
CA GLY A 37 3.26 5.78 6.59
C GLY A 37 2.40 4.57 6.25
N HIS A 38 1.08 4.68 6.31
CA HIS A 38 0.16 3.60 5.93
C HIS A 38 -0.36 3.81 4.50
N SER A 39 0.11 2.97 3.56
CA SER A 39 -0.48 2.88 2.22
C SER A 39 -1.05 1.49 2.01
N LYS A 40 -2.37 1.41 1.78
CA LYS A 40 -3.01 0.16 1.34
C LYS A 40 -2.46 -0.22 -0.02
N THR A 41 -1.61 -1.24 -0.03
CA THR A 41 -0.96 -1.74 -1.23
C THR A 41 -1.09 -3.25 -1.27
N ILE A 42 -1.57 -3.78 -2.39
CA ILE A 42 -1.74 -5.21 -2.63
C ILE A 42 -0.65 -5.65 -3.60
N LYS A 43 0.22 -6.56 -3.15
CA LYS A 43 1.22 -7.21 -4.00
C LYS A 43 0.87 -8.71 -4.04
N PRO A 44 0.02 -9.15 -4.98
CA PRO A 44 -0.38 -10.53 -5.04
C PRO A 44 0.81 -11.45 -5.34
N ASP A 45 0.78 -12.64 -4.76
CA ASP A 45 1.71 -13.70 -5.12
C ASP A 45 1.33 -14.26 -6.49
N LYS A 46 2.04 -13.81 -7.52
CA LYS A 46 1.81 -14.20 -8.91
C LYS A 46 1.91 -15.71 -9.13
N ARG A 47 2.86 -16.39 -8.48
CA ARG A 47 3.04 -17.83 -8.66
C ARG A 47 1.84 -18.58 -8.10
N ARG A 48 1.38 -18.15 -6.93
CA ARG A 48 0.19 -18.73 -6.31
C ARG A 48 -1.09 -18.41 -7.08
N LEU A 49 -1.23 -17.19 -7.63
CA LEU A 49 -2.36 -16.85 -8.50
C LEU A 49 -2.40 -17.70 -9.77
N ALA A 50 -1.26 -17.93 -10.43
CA ALA A 50 -1.19 -18.78 -11.61
C ALA A 50 -1.74 -20.18 -11.31
N VAL A 51 -1.31 -20.81 -10.22
CA VAL A 51 -1.81 -22.13 -9.79
C VAL A 51 -3.31 -22.10 -9.45
N LEU A 52 -3.80 -21.03 -8.82
CA LEU A 52 -5.22 -20.91 -8.47
C LEU A 52 -6.11 -20.77 -9.71
N PHE A 53 -5.67 -20.00 -10.71
CA PHE A 53 -6.43 -19.78 -11.95
C PHE A 53 -6.33 -20.96 -12.93
N ASP A 54 -5.27 -21.75 -12.84
CA ASP A 54 -5.12 -22.99 -13.62
C ASP A 54 -6.08 -24.11 -13.17
N ASN A 55 -6.73 -23.97 -12.00
CA ASN A 55 -7.73 -24.92 -11.53
C ASN A 55 -9.16 -24.49 -11.97
N PRO A 56 -9.74 -25.08 -13.03
CA PRO A 56 -11.07 -24.70 -13.51
C PRO A 56 -12.21 -25.05 -12.54
N ARG A 57 -11.93 -25.89 -11.53
CA ARG A 57 -12.89 -26.33 -10.52
C ARG A 57 -12.80 -25.53 -9.22
N ILE A 58 -11.97 -24.49 -9.16
CA ILE A 58 -11.85 -23.68 -7.94
C ILE A 58 -13.18 -22.98 -7.62
N GLY A 59 -13.78 -23.33 -6.49
CA GLY A 59 -14.97 -22.64 -6.00
C GLY A 59 -14.64 -21.24 -5.44
N TRP A 60 -15.59 -20.30 -5.60
CA TRP A 60 -15.45 -18.91 -5.14
C TRP A 60 -15.00 -18.79 -3.68
N LYS A 61 -15.57 -19.62 -2.78
CA LYS A 61 -15.20 -19.61 -1.36
C LYS A 61 -13.72 -19.89 -1.13
N SER A 62 -13.13 -20.81 -1.90
CA SER A 62 -11.70 -21.14 -1.80
C SER A 62 -10.86 -20.00 -2.38
N LEU A 63 -11.19 -19.53 -3.59
CA LEU A 63 -10.49 -18.43 -4.24
C LEU A 63 -10.46 -17.17 -3.36
N LYS A 64 -11.62 -16.76 -2.84
CA LYS A 64 -11.75 -15.61 -1.92
C LYS A 64 -10.83 -15.75 -0.71
N ARG A 65 -10.76 -16.92 -0.09
CA ARG A 65 -9.88 -17.17 1.07
C ARG A 65 -8.40 -16.97 0.70
N HIS A 66 -7.97 -17.46 -0.47
CA HIS A 66 -6.60 -17.25 -0.94
C HIS A 66 -6.30 -15.77 -1.21
N LEU A 67 -7.22 -15.05 -1.86
CA LEU A 67 -7.05 -13.62 -2.14
C LEU A 67 -7.02 -12.78 -0.85
N LEU A 68 -7.87 -13.09 0.12
CA LEU A 68 -7.87 -12.42 1.43
C LEU A 68 -6.56 -12.65 2.18
N ASN A 69 -6.00 -13.86 2.12
CA ASN A 69 -4.70 -14.16 2.70
C ASN A 69 -3.58 -13.34 2.02
N MET A 70 -3.55 -13.28 0.68
CA MET A 70 -2.58 -12.43 -0.05
C MET A 70 -2.71 -10.94 0.30
N ARG A 71 -3.94 -10.44 0.44
CA ARG A 71 -4.21 -9.05 0.85
C ARG A 71 -3.64 -8.78 2.24
N SER A 72 -3.95 -9.63 3.22
CA SER A 72 -3.46 -9.49 4.60
C SER A 72 -1.93 -9.41 4.69
N HIS A 73 -1.22 -10.25 3.94
CA HIS A 73 0.24 -10.20 3.85
C HIS A 73 0.77 -8.89 3.25
N SER A 74 0.03 -8.27 2.33
CA SER A 74 0.43 -7.02 1.70
C SER A 74 0.18 -5.82 2.62
N ASP A 75 -0.96 -5.80 3.31
CA ASP A 75 -1.33 -4.75 4.27
C ASP A 75 -0.33 -4.66 5.42
N ALA A 76 0.15 -5.80 5.94
CA ALA A 76 1.18 -5.84 6.99
C ALA A 76 2.46 -5.10 6.56
N LYS A 77 2.93 -5.33 5.32
CA LYS A 77 4.08 -4.61 4.75
C LYS A 77 3.81 -3.13 4.48
N GLY A 78 2.54 -2.76 4.33
CA GLY A 78 2.12 -1.36 4.19
C GLY A 78 2.31 -0.52 5.46
N ILE A 79 2.56 -1.15 6.61
CA ILE A 79 2.71 -0.52 7.93
C ILE A 79 4.17 -0.61 8.45
N GLU A 80 5.01 -1.46 7.86
CA GLU A 80 6.39 -1.67 8.31
C GLU A 80 7.27 -0.41 8.15
N MET A 81 8.09 -0.14 9.17
CA MET A 81 9.15 0.86 9.13
C MET A 81 10.31 0.40 8.23
N LYS A 82 11.01 1.37 7.63
CA LYS A 82 12.20 1.16 6.79
C LYS A 82 13.23 0.28 7.51
N ARG A 83 13.67 -0.80 6.87
CA ARG A 83 14.87 -1.57 7.29
C ARG A 83 16.16 -0.93 6.75
N PRO A 84 17.34 -1.15 7.36
CA PRO A 84 18.59 -0.47 6.96
C PRO A 84 18.89 -0.51 5.46
N ASN A 85 18.59 -1.63 4.79
CA ASN A 85 18.89 -1.86 3.37
C ASN A 85 17.74 -1.51 2.41
N GLU A 86 16.63 -0.95 2.91
CA GLU A 86 15.49 -0.57 2.07
C GLU A 86 15.62 0.87 1.55
N SER A 87 15.12 1.12 0.34
CA SER A 87 15.18 2.43 -0.29
C SER A 87 14.33 3.46 0.45
N ILE A 88 14.90 4.65 0.67
CA ILE A 88 14.18 5.82 1.20
C ILE A 88 13.02 6.26 0.29
N TYR A 89 13.10 5.94 -1.00
CA TYR A 89 12.05 6.25 -1.98
C TYR A 89 10.86 5.29 -1.91
N THR A 90 11.01 4.17 -1.20
CA THR A 90 9.92 3.22 -0.95
C THR A 90 9.44 3.32 0.50
N PHE A 91 10.36 3.54 1.45
CA PHE A 91 10.06 3.72 2.86
C PHE A 91 10.66 5.07 3.32
N PRO A 92 9.89 6.17 3.23
CA PRO A 92 10.40 7.49 3.58
C PRO A 92 10.75 7.57 5.07
N CYS A 93 11.68 8.47 5.41
CA CYS A 93 12.06 8.70 6.80
C CYS A 93 10.85 9.23 7.61
N PRO A 94 10.55 8.68 8.79
CA PRO A 94 9.46 9.16 9.64
C PRO A 94 9.49 10.67 9.90
N ASP A 95 10.68 11.24 10.08
CA ASP A 95 10.88 12.67 10.37
C ASP A 95 10.56 13.57 9.17
N CYS A 96 10.56 13.01 7.97
CA CYS A 96 10.26 13.72 6.73
C CYS A 96 8.83 13.49 6.25
N MET A 97 8.00 12.75 6.97
CA MET A 97 6.64 12.41 6.53
C MET A 97 5.74 13.64 6.50
N CYS A 98 4.77 13.66 5.58
CA CYS A 98 3.77 14.72 5.55
C CYS A 98 2.99 14.71 6.87
N ARG A 99 2.89 15.88 7.51
CA ARG A 99 2.05 16.03 8.70
C ARG A 99 0.60 15.97 8.24
N LEU A 100 -0.13 14.96 8.71
CA LEU A 100 -1.58 14.99 8.64
C LEU A 100 -2.04 16.17 9.51
N ASN A 101 -2.34 17.31 8.88
CA ASN A 101 -3.01 18.40 9.58
C ASN A 101 -4.30 17.80 10.14
N ARG A 102 -4.38 17.67 11.47
CA ARG A 102 -5.65 17.36 12.16
C ARG A 102 -6.57 18.56 12.05
N THR A 103 -7.11 18.82 10.86
CA THR A 103 -8.29 19.68 10.73
C THR A 103 -9.53 18.84 11.01
N GLU A 104 -9.66 18.39 12.26
CA GLU A 104 -10.95 18.19 12.89
C GLU A 104 -10.93 18.93 14.23
N HIS A 105 -11.68 20.03 14.29
CA HIS A 105 -12.36 20.53 15.49
C HIS A 105 -11.65 20.29 16.84
N SER A 106 -10.46 20.87 17.03
CA SER A 106 -9.98 21.09 18.39
C SER A 106 -10.82 22.20 19.02
N LYS A 107 -11.99 21.85 19.59
CA LYS A 107 -12.60 22.70 20.62
C LYS A 107 -11.51 22.96 21.67
N PRO A 108 -11.18 24.22 21.98
CA PRO A 108 -10.18 24.49 22.99
C PRO A 108 -10.72 23.98 24.33
N ARG A 109 -10.04 22.98 24.91
CA ARG A 109 -10.17 22.69 26.33
C ARG A 109 -9.53 23.86 27.07
N HIS A 110 -10.34 24.85 27.42
CA HIS A 110 -9.97 25.80 28.46
C HIS A 110 -9.82 25.01 29.78
N ASN A 111 -8.59 24.93 30.26
CA ASN A 111 -8.26 24.50 31.62
C ASN A 111 -7.21 25.46 32.18
N ARG A 112 -7.66 26.63 32.60
CA ARG A 112 -7.34 27.38 33.82
C ARG A 112 -7.83 28.81 33.68
#